data_AF-A0A2U1WC78-F1
#
_entry.id   AF-A0A2U1WC78-F1
#
_cell.length_a   1.000
_cell.length_b   1.000
_cell.length_c   1.000
_cell.angle_alpha   90.00
_cell.angle_beta   90.00
_cell.angle_gamma   90.00
#
_symmetry.space_group_name_H-M   'P 1'
#
loop_
_entity.id
_entity.type
_entity.pdbx_description
1 polymer ?
#
loop_
_entity_poly.entity_id
_entity_poly.type
_entity_poly.pdbx_seq_one_letter_code
_entity_poly.pdbx_strand_id
1 'polypeptide(L)'
;MFGTGSVSYEVQSRREGRWRIEGAYTDQEAALSAARSQLAATGVEEAKVVKFRTVAGLSLETVILHKTVPQTQRKGLTLGGTAEGAPFCRTPDDLRGFESRVVIGRLLRPYLDAQRITPTELLHSWPLFRRLEEQGALLGAAIHAAARHHADVHGVSHAARARELRQLVEAVSGAARDALAERRRLPHFDAADLPGTSRAIDGAVGREGHDALFLMLLSQHLEAGGPLAGKLDMLLALTGDDVEPRHLVLLDGVIADIMGSADTVKELLGAQPSLHAGLGALADALFDRDPDPALAPMAPSLRRVCRLALEGRLPQSRAVLLERLRQSIAGDQPLDRRDAKVEAVLTHDLADRLKGADGATLGGTAMEKALERRLLRHRQSVLRAQGMHDIADRLAGR
;
A
#
# COMPACT_ATOMS: atom_id res chain seq x y z
N MET A 1 -75.85 -7.07 7.65
CA MET A 1 -74.62 -6.59 8.32
C MET A 1 -73.49 -6.72 7.33
N PHE A 2 -73.04 -5.61 6.74
CA PHE A 2 -71.88 -5.61 5.84
C PHE A 2 -70.61 -5.55 6.70
N GLY A 3 -69.70 -6.50 6.52
CA GLY A 3 -68.51 -6.66 7.34
C GLY A 3 -67.65 -5.39 7.34
N THR A 4 -67.22 -4.98 8.53
CA THR A 4 -66.25 -3.91 8.74
C THR A 4 -64.95 -4.25 8.01
N GLY A 5 -64.58 -3.45 7.01
CA GLY A 5 -63.32 -3.63 6.30
C GLY A 5 -62.14 -3.41 7.26
N SER A 6 -61.17 -4.33 7.25
CA SER A 6 -59.95 -4.21 8.05
C SER A 6 -58.79 -3.71 7.20
N VAL A 7 -57.92 -2.91 7.83
CA VAL A 7 -56.68 -2.43 7.22
C VAL A 7 -55.51 -2.94 8.06
N SER A 8 -54.53 -3.55 7.42
CA SER A 8 -53.27 -3.96 8.04
C SER A 8 -52.08 -3.63 7.13
N TYR A 9 -50.89 -3.68 7.69
CA TYR A 9 -49.64 -3.35 7.03
C TYR A 9 -48.63 -4.45 7.34
N GLU A 10 -47.91 -4.92 6.34
CA GLU A 10 -46.82 -5.88 6.50
C GLU A 10 -45.50 -5.23 6.10
N VAL A 11 -44.51 -5.35 6.97
CA VAL A 11 -43.13 -4.89 6.70
C VAL A 11 -42.32 -6.09 6.26
N GLN A 12 -41.69 -5.98 5.10
CA GLN A 12 -40.78 -6.98 4.58
C GLN A 12 -39.38 -6.37 4.41
N SER A 13 -38.33 -7.11 4.76
CA SER A 13 -36.94 -6.75 4.47
C SER A 13 -36.30 -7.77 3.51
N ARG A 14 -35.37 -7.32 2.68
CA ARG A 14 -34.57 -8.17 1.80
C ARG A 14 -33.16 -8.28 2.35
N ARG A 15 -32.69 -9.51 2.57
CA ARG A 15 -31.32 -9.81 3.02
C ARG A 15 -30.77 -10.94 2.17
N GLU A 16 -29.56 -10.78 1.66
CA GLU A 16 -28.88 -11.78 0.82
C GLU A 16 -29.78 -12.24 -0.35
N GLY A 17 -30.43 -11.28 -1.00
CA GLY A 17 -31.34 -11.53 -2.10
C GLY A 17 -32.71 -12.13 -1.74
N ARG A 18 -32.98 -12.49 -0.48
CA ARG A 18 -34.24 -13.12 -0.02
C ARG A 18 -35.12 -12.17 0.78
N TRP A 19 -36.43 -12.18 0.51
CA TRP A 19 -37.42 -11.42 1.27
C TRP A 19 -37.84 -12.17 2.54
N ARG A 20 -37.95 -11.43 3.65
CA ARG A 20 -38.46 -11.90 4.94
C ARG A 20 -39.53 -10.94 5.45
N ILE A 21 -40.58 -11.51 6.05
CA ILE A 21 -41.61 -10.73 6.75
C ILE A 21 -41.07 -10.40 8.14
N GLU A 22 -40.94 -9.12 8.44
CA GLU A 22 -40.41 -8.61 9.72
C GLU A 22 -41.52 -8.39 10.74
N GLY A 23 -42.75 -8.12 10.28
CA GLY A 23 -43.91 -7.97 11.15
C GLY A 23 -45.15 -7.45 10.45
N ALA A 24 -46.30 -7.64 11.09
CA ALA A 24 -47.59 -7.11 10.68
C ALA A 24 -48.11 -6.08 11.70
N TYR A 25 -48.74 -5.02 11.21
CA TYR A 25 -49.13 -3.83 11.96
C TYR A 25 -50.55 -3.41 11.58
N THR A 26 -51.28 -2.79 12.50
CA THR A 26 -52.59 -2.18 12.23
C THR A 26 -52.51 -0.66 12.04
N ASP A 27 -51.38 -0.06 12.43
CA ASP A 27 -51.09 1.36 12.28
C ASP A 27 -50.04 1.61 11.18
N GLN A 28 -50.29 2.62 10.34
CA GLN A 28 -49.45 2.93 9.18
C GLN A 28 -48.10 3.54 9.60
N GLU A 29 -48.11 4.44 10.59
CA GLU A 29 -46.89 5.12 11.02
C GLU A 29 -45.93 4.16 11.72
N ALA A 30 -46.47 3.24 12.53
CA ALA A 30 -45.72 2.16 13.15
C ALA A 30 -45.06 1.25 12.11
N ALA A 31 -45.77 0.85 11.06
CA ALA A 31 -45.22 0.04 9.97
C ALA A 31 -44.11 0.77 9.20
N LEU A 32 -44.33 2.06 8.87
CA LEU A 32 -43.32 2.89 8.22
C LEU A 32 -42.09 3.12 9.10
N SER A 33 -42.29 3.27 10.41
CA SER A 33 -41.20 3.39 11.39
C SER A 33 -40.37 2.11 11.46
N ALA A 34 -41.03 0.95 11.57
CA ALA A 34 -40.38 -0.35 11.56
C ALA A 34 -39.58 -0.60 10.26
N ALA A 35 -40.14 -0.24 9.10
CA ALA A 35 -39.42 -0.34 7.83
C ALA A 35 -38.18 0.59 7.78
N ARG A 36 -38.26 1.80 8.34
CA ARG A 36 -37.08 2.69 8.46
C ARG A 36 -36.01 2.09 9.38
N SER A 37 -36.41 1.47 10.50
CA SER A 37 -35.48 0.77 11.39
C SER A 37 -34.79 -0.40 10.68
N GLN A 38 -35.50 -1.15 9.83
CA GLN A 38 -34.91 -2.22 9.04
C GLN A 38 -33.90 -1.69 8.01
N LEU A 39 -34.19 -0.57 7.34
CA LEU A 39 -33.25 0.07 6.41
C LEU A 39 -31.97 0.57 7.09
N ALA A 40 -32.01 0.85 8.40
CA ALA A 40 -30.85 1.23 9.19
C ALA A 40 -30.06 0.01 9.72
N ALA A 41 -30.61 -1.20 9.61
CA ALA A 41 -29.98 -2.42 10.09
C ALA A 41 -28.90 -2.93 9.11
N THR A 42 -27.82 -3.50 9.67
CA THR A 42 -26.72 -4.06 8.87
C THR A 42 -27.18 -5.28 8.07
N GLY A 43 -26.81 -5.35 6.79
CA GLY A 43 -27.12 -6.48 5.91
C GLY A 43 -28.52 -6.46 5.28
N VAL A 44 -29.30 -5.39 5.46
CA VAL A 44 -30.56 -5.17 4.76
C VAL A 44 -30.29 -4.45 3.44
N GLU A 45 -30.77 -5.04 2.35
CA GLU A 45 -30.64 -4.52 0.99
C GLU A 45 -31.81 -3.59 0.65
N GLU A 46 -33.02 -4.02 1.02
CA GLU A 46 -34.27 -3.34 0.70
C GLU A 46 -35.27 -3.52 1.85
N ALA A 47 -36.17 -2.56 2.02
CA ALA A 47 -37.36 -2.75 2.85
C ALA A 47 -38.60 -2.22 2.12
N LYS A 48 -39.71 -2.92 2.28
CA LYS A 48 -41.01 -2.49 1.75
C LYS A 48 -42.13 -2.67 2.77
N VAL A 49 -43.15 -1.83 2.64
CA VAL A 49 -44.38 -1.91 3.43
C VAL A 49 -45.54 -2.13 2.50
N VAL A 50 -46.28 -3.22 2.71
CA VAL A 50 -47.46 -3.60 1.95
C VAL A 50 -48.69 -3.35 2.80
N LYS A 51 -49.62 -2.53 2.31
CA LYS A 51 -50.93 -2.27 2.91
C LYS A 51 -51.93 -3.29 2.38
N PHE A 52 -52.64 -3.95 3.27
CA PHE A 52 -53.75 -4.84 2.98
C PHE A 52 -55.06 -4.15 3.36
N ARG A 53 -56.05 -4.18 2.47
CA ARG A 53 -57.42 -3.77 2.79
C ARG A 53 -58.38 -4.88 2.44
N THR A 54 -59.16 -5.32 3.42
CA THR A 54 -60.23 -6.30 3.19
C THR A 54 -61.54 -5.58 2.99
N VAL A 55 -62.18 -5.76 1.83
CA VAL A 55 -63.53 -5.24 1.54
C VAL A 55 -64.37 -6.38 0.98
N ALA A 56 -65.50 -6.68 1.62
CA ALA A 56 -66.44 -7.71 1.17
C ALA A 56 -65.80 -9.09 0.88
N GLY A 57 -64.79 -9.48 1.66
CA GLY A 57 -64.09 -10.77 1.51
C GLY A 57 -62.94 -10.78 0.49
N LEU A 58 -62.69 -9.67 -0.21
CA LEU A 58 -61.56 -9.51 -1.12
C LEU A 58 -60.44 -8.71 -0.43
N SER A 59 -59.19 -9.17 -0.54
CA SER A 59 -58.00 -8.47 -0.04
C SER A 59 -57.33 -7.71 -1.18
N LEU A 60 -57.16 -6.40 -1.00
CA LEU A 60 -56.40 -5.54 -1.90
C LEU A 60 -55.06 -5.21 -1.28
N GLU A 61 -53.97 -5.46 -2.03
CA GLU A 61 -52.60 -5.20 -1.62
C GLU A 61 -52.07 -3.93 -2.31
N THR A 62 -51.38 -3.07 -1.56
CA THR A 62 -50.76 -1.86 -2.11
C THR A 62 -49.42 -1.61 -1.43
N VAL A 63 -48.33 -1.55 -2.19
CA VAL A 63 -47.02 -1.17 -1.65
C VAL A 63 -47.01 0.33 -1.38
N ILE A 64 -46.85 0.73 -0.12
CA ILE A 64 -46.89 2.14 0.31
C ILE A 64 -45.49 2.71 0.61
N LEU A 65 -44.50 1.83 0.76
CA LEU A 65 -43.09 2.20 0.87
C LEU A 65 -42.29 1.08 0.23
N HIS A 66 -41.32 1.44 -0.62
CA HIS A 66 -40.26 0.54 -1.05
C HIS A 66 -38.99 1.38 -1.15
N LYS A 67 -37.99 1.04 -0.35
CA LYS A 67 -36.70 1.71 -0.33
C LYS A 67 -35.60 0.68 -0.44
N THR A 68 -34.64 0.97 -1.30
CA THR A 68 -33.39 0.23 -1.43
C THR A 68 -32.32 1.01 -0.67
N VAL A 69 -31.60 0.33 0.22
CA VAL A 69 -30.42 0.91 0.85
C VAL A 69 -29.41 1.14 -0.27
N PRO A 70 -28.86 2.35 -0.46
CA PRO A 70 -27.78 2.57 -1.40
C PRO A 70 -26.65 1.61 -1.03
N GLN A 71 -26.44 0.57 -1.82
CA GLN A 71 -25.26 -0.26 -1.66
C GLN A 71 -24.09 0.68 -1.97
N THR A 72 -23.38 1.07 -0.93
CA THR A 72 -22.06 1.62 -1.12
C THR A 72 -21.27 0.42 -1.62
N GLN A 73 -21.24 0.22 -2.95
CA GLN A 73 -20.28 -0.69 -3.53
C GLN A 73 -18.95 -0.23 -2.96
N ARG A 74 -18.36 -1.03 -2.06
CA ARG A 74 -16.98 -0.81 -1.67
C ARG A 74 -16.23 -0.86 -2.99
N LYS A 75 -15.82 0.31 -3.49
CA LYS A 75 -14.98 0.38 -4.68
C LYS A 75 -13.85 -0.60 -4.42
N GLY A 76 -13.78 -1.64 -5.24
CA GLY A 76 -12.71 -2.63 -5.12
C GLY A 76 -11.37 -1.90 -5.14
N LEU A 77 -10.40 -2.41 -4.40
CA LEU A 77 -9.05 -1.85 -4.41
C LEU A 77 -8.53 -1.85 -5.85
N THR A 78 -7.97 -0.72 -6.26
CA THR A 78 -7.29 -0.56 -7.55
C THR A 78 -5.79 -0.57 -7.36
N LEU A 79 -5.04 -0.68 -8.46
CA LEU A 79 -3.58 -0.54 -8.42
C LEU A 79 -3.19 0.85 -7.91
N GLY A 80 -2.10 0.92 -7.16
CA GLY A 80 -1.56 2.16 -6.58
C GLY A 80 -0.64 2.97 -7.49
N GLY A 81 -0.15 2.36 -8.58
CA GLY A 81 0.82 2.98 -9.46
C GLY A 81 1.03 2.21 -10.76
N THR A 82 2.15 2.46 -11.43
CA THR A 82 2.53 1.83 -12.70
C THR A 82 3.52 0.68 -12.48
N ALA A 83 3.65 -0.19 -13.49
CA ALA A 83 4.65 -1.25 -13.54
C ALA A 83 5.99 -0.79 -14.16
N GLU A 84 6.24 0.52 -14.22
CA GLU A 84 7.46 1.06 -14.82
C GLU A 84 8.71 0.59 -14.07
N GLY A 85 9.68 0.04 -14.81
CA GLY A 85 10.89 -0.54 -14.24
C GLY A 85 10.71 -1.97 -13.72
N ALA A 86 9.60 -2.65 -14.06
CA ALA A 86 9.43 -4.04 -13.67
C ALA A 86 10.51 -4.93 -14.30
N PRO A 87 11.33 -5.65 -13.51
CA PRO A 87 12.36 -6.53 -14.06
C PRO A 87 11.72 -7.68 -14.84
N PHE A 88 12.44 -8.20 -15.83
CA PHE A 88 11.96 -9.30 -16.66
C PHE A 88 12.14 -10.66 -15.95
N CYS A 89 11.20 -11.03 -15.07
CA CYS A 89 11.32 -12.24 -14.25
C CYS A 89 11.24 -13.53 -15.07
N ARG A 90 12.19 -14.45 -14.92
CA ARG A 90 12.16 -15.78 -15.57
C ARG A 90 11.95 -16.91 -14.56
N THR A 91 12.30 -16.67 -13.32
CA THR A 91 12.25 -17.64 -12.22
C THR A 91 11.43 -17.12 -11.04
N PRO A 92 11.00 -18.00 -10.11
CA PRO A 92 10.38 -17.58 -8.85
C PRO A 92 11.26 -16.63 -8.03
N ASP A 93 12.59 -16.79 -8.09
CA ASP A 93 13.52 -15.95 -7.33
C ASP A 93 13.65 -14.56 -7.96
N ASP A 94 13.56 -14.44 -9.28
CA ASP A 94 13.44 -13.13 -9.92
C ASP A 94 12.20 -12.37 -9.44
N LEU A 95 11.07 -13.07 -9.23
CA LEU A 95 9.84 -12.49 -8.69
C LEU A 95 9.99 -12.06 -7.22
N ARG A 96 10.81 -12.77 -6.43
CA ARG A 96 11.12 -12.42 -5.04
C ARG A 96 12.24 -11.38 -4.90
N GLY A 97 12.97 -11.10 -5.97
CA GLY A 97 14.07 -10.15 -6.00
C GLY A 97 13.65 -8.71 -5.66
N PHE A 98 14.62 -7.92 -5.21
CA PHE A 98 14.40 -6.54 -4.74
C PHE A 98 13.64 -5.67 -5.74
N GLU A 99 14.08 -5.61 -7.00
CA GLU A 99 13.44 -4.80 -8.04
C GLU A 99 11.97 -5.20 -8.27
N SER A 100 11.68 -6.50 -8.22
CA SER A 100 10.31 -7.02 -8.31
C SER A 100 9.47 -6.58 -7.12
N ARG A 101 10.03 -6.66 -5.90
CA ARG A 101 9.34 -6.21 -4.68
C ARG A 101 9.05 -4.72 -4.67
N VAL A 102 9.95 -3.88 -5.22
CA VAL A 102 9.71 -2.44 -5.41
C VAL A 102 8.49 -2.20 -6.32
N VAL A 103 8.39 -2.94 -7.43
CA VAL A 103 7.24 -2.83 -8.34
C VAL A 103 5.96 -3.39 -7.72
N ILE A 104 6.02 -4.55 -7.07
CA ILE A 104 4.88 -5.15 -6.34
C ILE A 104 4.38 -4.17 -5.27
N GLY A 105 5.29 -3.59 -4.49
CA GLY A 105 5.00 -2.61 -3.46
C GLY A 105 4.27 -1.38 -3.99
N ARG A 106 4.65 -0.90 -5.18
CA ARG A 106 4.02 0.23 -5.87
C ARG A 106 2.66 -0.13 -6.47
N LEU A 107 2.56 -1.26 -7.16
CA LEU A 107 1.32 -1.71 -7.79
C LEU A 107 0.24 -2.05 -6.77
N LEU A 108 0.60 -2.72 -5.67
CA LEU A 108 -0.33 -3.19 -4.64
C LEU A 108 -0.40 -2.28 -3.42
N ARG A 109 0.17 -1.06 -3.48
CA ARG A 109 0.28 -0.14 -2.34
C ARG A 109 -1.03 0.02 -1.54
N PRO A 110 -2.20 0.27 -2.16
CA PRO A 110 -3.45 0.45 -1.42
C PRO A 110 -3.86 -0.80 -0.62
N TYR A 111 -3.58 -2.00 -1.16
CA TYR A 111 -3.84 -3.25 -0.47
C TYR A 111 -2.83 -3.50 0.66
N LEU A 112 -1.55 -3.30 0.38
CA LEU A 112 -0.47 -3.52 1.35
C LEU A 112 -0.60 -2.58 2.56
N ASP A 113 -0.99 -1.32 2.35
CA ASP A 113 -1.26 -0.38 3.45
C ASP A 113 -2.52 -0.78 4.25
N ALA A 114 -3.60 -1.16 3.56
CA ALA A 114 -4.82 -1.61 4.22
C ALA A 114 -4.60 -2.85 5.09
N GLN A 115 -3.73 -3.77 4.65
CA GLN A 115 -3.38 -4.98 5.39
C GLN A 115 -2.19 -4.80 6.35
N ARG A 116 -1.46 -3.68 6.26
CA ARG A 116 -0.24 -3.39 7.03
C ARG A 116 0.84 -4.47 6.87
N ILE A 117 1.09 -4.88 5.62
CA ILE A 117 2.08 -5.90 5.26
C ILE A 117 3.06 -5.40 4.20
N THR A 118 4.20 -6.05 4.11
CA THR A 118 5.24 -5.81 3.10
C THR A 118 5.07 -6.72 1.88
N PRO A 119 5.64 -6.35 0.71
CA PRO A 119 5.80 -7.28 -0.42
C PRO A 119 6.49 -8.60 -0.03
N THR A 120 7.52 -8.56 0.82
CA THR A 120 8.18 -9.78 1.31
C THR A 120 7.21 -10.68 2.08
N GLU A 121 6.48 -10.12 3.05
CA GLU A 121 5.45 -10.89 3.78
C GLU A 121 4.40 -11.46 2.83
N LEU A 122 3.95 -10.69 1.84
CA LEU A 122 2.98 -11.17 0.84
C LEU A 122 3.52 -12.36 0.02
N LEU A 123 4.79 -12.34 -0.37
CA LEU A 123 5.43 -13.37 -1.20
C LEU A 123 5.84 -14.63 -0.42
N HIS A 124 5.97 -14.53 0.91
CA HIS A 124 6.44 -15.61 1.77
C HIS A 124 5.38 -16.13 2.76
N SER A 125 4.18 -15.53 2.82
CA SER A 125 3.08 -15.95 3.70
C SER A 125 1.84 -16.34 2.89
N TRP A 126 1.54 -17.64 2.86
CA TRP A 126 0.33 -18.16 2.21
C TRP A 126 -0.99 -17.54 2.75
N PRO A 127 -1.20 -17.38 4.07
CA PRO A 127 -2.40 -16.75 4.58
C PRO A 127 -2.59 -15.30 4.07
N LEU A 128 -1.50 -14.54 3.93
CA LEU A 128 -1.55 -13.18 3.38
C LEU A 128 -1.81 -13.19 1.88
N PHE A 129 -1.14 -14.06 1.13
CA PHE A 129 -1.37 -14.22 -0.30
C PHE A 129 -2.83 -14.62 -0.61
N ARG A 130 -3.37 -15.59 0.13
CA ARG A 130 -4.76 -16.03 -0.05
C ARG A 130 -5.77 -14.87 0.14
N ARG A 131 -5.53 -13.99 1.13
CA ARG A 131 -6.37 -12.78 1.33
C ARG A 131 -6.31 -11.82 0.14
N LEU A 132 -5.18 -11.77 -0.59
CA LEU A 132 -5.05 -10.98 -1.82
C LEU A 132 -5.85 -11.62 -2.96
N GLU A 133 -5.76 -12.94 -3.13
CA GLU A 133 -6.55 -13.67 -4.13
C GLU A 133 -8.06 -13.47 -3.90
N GLU A 134 -8.50 -13.45 -2.64
CA GLU A 134 -9.89 -13.19 -2.25
C GLU A 134 -10.35 -11.76 -2.60
N GLN A 135 -9.45 -10.81 -2.88
CA GLN A 135 -9.82 -9.49 -3.42
C GLN A 135 -10.27 -9.54 -4.89
N GLY A 136 -10.20 -10.69 -5.54
CA GLY A 136 -10.65 -10.90 -6.91
C GLY A 136 -9.67 -10.34 -7.95
N ALA A 137 -10.06 -9.27 -8.63
CA ALA A 137 -9.38 -8.82 -9.85
C ALA A 137 -8.00 -8.17 -9.62
N LEU A 138 -7.65 -7.81 -8.39
CA LEU A 138 -6.46 -7.00 -8.08
C LEU A 138 -5.15 -7.68 -8.49
N LEU A 139 -4.98 -8.97 -8.14
CA LEU A 139 -3.79 -9.74 -8.53
C LEU A 139 -3.67 -9.84 -10.06
N GLY A 140 -4.79 -10.12 -10.74
CA GLY A 140 -4.84 -10.16 -12.20
C GLY A 140 -4.45 -8.83 -12.84
N ALA A 141 -4.94 -7.71 -12.30
CA ALA A 141 -4.60 -6.38 -12.77
C ALA A 141 -3.09 -6.09 -12.61
N ALA A 142 -2.48 -6.46 -11.49
CA ALA A 142 -1.05 -6.29 -11.26
C ALA A 142 -0.20 -7.11 -12.25
N ILE A 143 -0.58 -8.38 -12.50
CA ILE A 143 0.06 -9.25 -13.50
C ILE A 143 -0.02 -8.62 -14.89
N HIS A 144 -1.19 -8.14 -15.30
CA HIS A 144 -1.38 -7.52 -16.61
C HIS A 144 -0.63 -6.19 -16.75
N ALA A 145 -0.54 -5.39 -15.69
CA ALA A 145 0.26 -4.17 -15.70
C ALA A 145 1.75 -4.46 -15.95
N ALA A 146 2.31 -5.46 -15.26
CA ALA A 146 3.70 -5.90 -15.48
C ALA A 146 3.91 -6.52 -16.87
N ALA A 147 2.99 -7.38 -17.32
CA ALA A 147 3.05 -7.97 -18.66
C ALA A 147 3.01 -6.91 -19.77
N ARG A 148 2.22 -5.84 -19.58
CA ARG A 148 2.14 -4.74 -20.53
C ARG A 148 3.45 -3.96 -20.58
N HIS A 149 4.03 -3.64 -19.42
CA HIS A 149 5.35 -3.01 -19.37
C HIS A 149 6.42 -3.85 -20.10
N HIS A 150 6.43 -5.17 -19.87
CA HIS A 150 7.36 -6.07 -20.58
C HIS A 150 7.10 -6.10 -22.09
N ALA A 151 5.84 -6.10 -22.53
CA ALA A 151 5.50 -6.04 -23.96
C ALA A 151 6.00 -4.74 -24.60
N ASP A 152 5.80 -3.60 -23.94
CA ASP A 152 6.20 -2.28 -24.43
C ASP A 152 7.74 -2.15 -24.52
N VAL A 153 8.47 -2.71 -23.55
CA VAL A 153 9.95 -2.60 -23.49
C VAL A 153 10.66 -3.66 -24.32
N HIS A 154 10.15 -4.89 -24.36
CA HIS A 154 10.85 -6.04 -24.96
C HIS A 154 10.20 -6.57 -26.24
N GLY A 155 9.08 -6.00 -26.68
CA GLY A 155 8.38 -6.44 -27.89
C GLY A 155 7.79 -7.85 -27.80
N VAL A 156 7.55 -8.37 -26.59
CA VAL A 156 6.97 -9.71 -26.37
C VAL A 156 5.45 -9.68 -26.40
N SER A 157 4.81 -10.83 -26.63
CA SER A 157 3.35 -10.94 -26.56
C SER A 157 2.84 -10.71 -25.14
N HIS A 158 2.02 -9.66 -24.95
CA HIS A 158 1.38 -9.35 -23.67
C HIS A 158 0.60 -10.55 -23.10
N ALA A 159 -0.15 -11.28 -23.93
CA ALA A 159 -0.96 -12.40 -23.46
C ALA A 159 -0.11 -13.61 -23.03
N ALA A 160 0.96 -13.92 -23.78
CA ALA A 160 1.90 -14.98 -23.40
C ALA A 160 2.63 -14.59 -22.09
N ARG A 161 3.09 -13.34 -22.01
CA ARG A 161 3.83 -12.85 -20.85
C ARG A 161 2.99 -12.79 -19.57
N ALA A 162 1.71 -12.41 -19.68
CA ALA A 162 0.79 -12.46 -18.54
C ALA A 162 0.57 -13.89 -18.02
N ARG A 163 0.59 -14.89 -18.91
CA ARG A 163 0.50 -16.31 -18.52
C ARG A 163 1.76 -16.78 -17.80
N GLU A 164 2.93 -16.44 -18.32
CA GLU A 164 4.22 -16.76 -17.69
C GLU A 164 4.32 -16.14 -16.28
N LEU A 165 3.99 -14.85 -16.15
CA LEU A 165 3.98 -14.18 -14.85
C LEU A 165 3.00 -14.83 -13.86
N ARG A 166 1.83 -15.29 -14.34
CA ARG A 166 0.88 -16.02 -13.51
C ARG A 166 1.45 -17.35 -13.01
N GLN A 167 2.14 -18.10 -13.86
CA GLN A 167 2.83 -19.34 -13.47
C GLN A 167 3.91 -19.09 -12.41
N LEU A 168 4.64 -17.98 -12.52
CA LEU A 168 5.62 -17.59 -11.49
C LEU A 168 4.95 -17.26 -10.16
N VAL A 169 3.82 -16.54 -10.19
CA VAL A 169 3.03 -16.25 -8.99
C VAL A 169 2.52 -17.53 -8.34
N GLU A 170 1.98 -18.46 -9.13
CA GLU A 170 1.51 -19.78 -8.67
C GLU A 170 2.64 -20.62 -8.06
N ALA A 171 3.85 -20.58 -8.66
CA ALA A 171 5.01 -21.27 -8.10
C ALA A 171 5.46 -20.67 -6.75
N VAL A 172 5.51 -19.34 -6.65
CA VAL A 172 5.87 -18.65 -5.40
C VAL A 172 4.86 -18.91 -4.29
N SER A 173 3.56 -18.77 -4.58
CA SER A 173 2.51 -18.97 -3.59
C SER A 173 2.32 -20.45 -3.24
N GLY A 174 2.50 -21.35 -4.20
CA GLY A 174 2.54 -22.79 -3.98
C GLY A 174 3.62 -23.20 -2.99
N ALA A 175 4.85 -22.70 -3.16
CA ALA A 175 5.95 -22.95 -2.21
C ALA A 175 5.63 -22.44 -0.78
N ALA A 176 5.04 -21.25 -0.65
CA ALA A 176 4.63 -20.71 0.65
C ALA A 176 3.52 -21.55 1.31
N ARG A 177 2.59 -22.07 0.51
CA ARG A 177 1.50 -22.95 0.97
C ARG A 177 2.03 -24.30 1.43
N ASP A 178 2.91 -24.91 0.66
CA ASP A 178 3.46 -26.23 0.94
C ASP A 178 4.31 -26.17 2.22
N ALA A 179 5.11 -25.11 2.39
CA ALA A 179 5.85 -24.92 3.63
C ALA A 179 4.96 -24.67 4.85
N LEU A 180 3.85 -23.93 4.70
CA LEU A 180 2.87 -23.76 5.79
C LEU A 180 2.26 -25.11 6.20
N ALA A 181 2.00 -26.01 5.25
CA ALA A 181 1.48 -27.34 5.55
C ALA A 181 2.47 -28.16 6.40
N GLU A 182 3.76 -28.01 6.14
CA GLU A 182 4.86 -28.68 6.85
C GLU A 182 5.37 -27.89 8.09
N ARG A 183 4.67 -26.84 8.53
CA ARG A 183 5.14 -25.91 9.59
C ARG A 183 5.61 -26.56 10.88
N ARG A 184 5.09 -27.74 11.23
CA ARG A 184 5.49 -28.48 12.44
C ARG A 184 6.91 -29.08 12.33
N ARG A 185 7.42 -29.22 11.12
CA ARG A 185 8.77 -29.73 10.81
C ARG A 185 9.76 -28.60 10.52
N LEU A 186 9.28 -27.36 10.43
CA LEU A 186 10.14 -26.20 10.21
C LEU A 186 10.88 -25.85 11.50
N PRO A 187 12.12 -25.34 11.39
CA PRO A 187 12.86 -24.85 12.55
C PRO A 187 12.15 -23.66 13.20
N HIS A 188 12.35 -23.49 14.49
CA HIS A 188 11.87 -22.32 15.23
C HIS A 188 12.68 -21.08 14.85
N PHE A 189 12.02 -19.92 14.75
CA PHE A 189 12.68 -18.63 14.58
C PHE A 189 13.02 -18.03 15.93
N ASP A 190 14.29 -18.11 16.33
CA ASP A 190 14.80 -17.47 17.53
C ASP A 190 15.44 -16.13 17.16
N ALA A 191 14.73 -15.04 17.48
CA ALA A 191 15.19 -13.67 17.26
C ALA A 191 16.43 -13.30 18.09
N ALA A 192 16.69 -14.00 19.20
CA ALA A 192 17.87 -13.80 20.04
C ALA A 192 19.10 -14.58 19.55
N ASP A 193 18.90 -15.62 18.74
CA ASP A 193 19.97 -16.43 18.13
C ASP A 193 19.69 -16.64 16.62
N LEU A 194 19.86 -15.57 15.84
CA LEU A 194 19.79 -15.65 14.38
C LEU A 194 20.80 -16.65 13.78
N PRO A 195 22.07 -16.72 14.24
CA PRO A 195 23.00 -17.73 13.75
C PRO A 195 22.50 -19.16 14.01
N GLY A 196 21.93 -19.45 15.18
CA GLY A 196 21.32 -20.74 15.50
C GLY A 196 20.13 -21.06 14.62
N THR A 197 19.23 -20.10 14.45
CA THR A 197 18.09 -20.19 13.52
C THR A 197 18.57 -20.50 12.10
N SER A 198 19.59 -19.79 11.62
CA SER A 198 20.17 -19.97 10.28
C SER A 198 20.78 -21.35 10.08
N ARG A 199 21.54 -21.87 11.06
CA ARG A 199 22.07 -23.25 11.02
C ARG A 199 20.97 -24.30 10.97
N ALA A 200 19.88 -24.10 11.74
CA ALA A 200 18.75 -25.01 11.74
C ALA A 200 18.02 -25.01 10.39
N ILE A 201 17.89 -23.85 9.75
CA ILE A 201 17.35 -23.70 8.40
C ILE A 201 18.24 -24.41 7.37
N ASP A 202 19.54 -24.15 7.37
CA ASP A 202 20.50 -24.81 6.47
C ASP A 202 20.44 -26.34 6.62
N GLY A 203 20.28 -26.85 7.85
CA GLY A 203 20.10 -28.29 8.09
C GLY A 203 18.79 -28.88 7.57
N ALA A 204 17.72 -28.08 7.49
CA ALA A 204 16.39 -28.53 7.06
C ALA A 204 16.21 -28.48 5.53
N VAL A 205 16.72 -27.44 4.87
CA VAL A 205 16.45 -27.17 3.45
C VAL A 205 17.70 -26.94 2.60
N GLY A 206 18.89 -27.03 3.20
CA GLY A 206 20.16 -26.70 2.53
C GLY A 206 20.34 -25.20 2.29
N ARG A 207 21.52 -24.84 1.79
CA ARG A 207 21.92 -23.43 1.59
C ARG A 207 21.09 -22.70 0.54
N GLU A 208 20.64 -23.41 -0.50
CA GLU A 208 19.83 -22.85 -1.59
C GLU A 208 18.41 -22.50 -1.10
N GLY A 209 17.80 -23.36 -0.28
CA GLY A 209 16.46 -23.13 0.28
C GLY A 209 16.43 -22.16 1.46
N HIS A 210 17.58 -21.79 2.01
CA HIS A 210 17.68 -21.07 3.27
C HIS A 210 16.97 -19.70 3.25
N ASP A 211 17.22 -18.86 2.25
CA ASP A 211 16.70 -17.49 2.24
C ASP A 211 15.17 -17.47 2.15
N ALA A 212 14.60 -18.39 1.36
CA ALA A 212 13.16 -18.52 1.21
C ALA A 212 12.49 -18.94 2.53
N LEU A 213 13.08 -19.89 3.27
CA LEU A 213 12.58 -20.34 4.56
C LEU A 213 12.84 -19.30 5.67
N PHE A 214 14.00 -18.63 5.66
CA PHE A 214 14.30 -17.55 6.59
C PHE A 214 13.27 -16.42 6.48
N LEU A 215 12.99 -15.95 5.25
CA LEU A 215 12.03 -14.86 5.03
C LEU A 215 10.59 -15.26 5.39
N MET A 216 10.23 -16.53 5.24
CA MET A 216 8.93 -17.05 5.69
C MET A 216 8.82 -17.05 7.21
N LEU A 217 9.84 -17.56 7.91
CA LEU A 217 9.88 -17.59 9.37
C LEU A 217 9.95 -16.17 9.96
N LEU A 218 10.72 -15.28 9.34
CA LEU A 218 10.75 -13.86 9.67
C LEU A 218 9.37 -13.23 9.47
N SER A 219 8.69 -13.53 8.36
CA SER A 219 7.33 -13.00 8.11
C SER A 219 6.34 -13.42 9.19
N GLN A 220 6.44 -14.65 9.71
CA GLN A 220 5.63 -15.12 10.84
C GLN A 220 5.99 -14.38 12.13
N HIS A 221 7.29 -14.19 12.39
CA HIS A 221 7.77 -13.43 13.55
C HIS A 221 7.23 -11.99 13.55
N LEU A 222 7.20 -11.33 12.38
CA LEU A 222 6.72 -9.95 12.23
C LEU A 222 5.21 -9.79 12.45
N GLU A 223 4.41 -10.86 12.45
CA GLU A 223 2.96 -10.75 12.75
C GLU A 223 2.71 -10.12 14.14
N ALA A 224 3.59 -10.36 15.10
CA ALA A 224 3.51 -9.78 16.45
C ALA A 224 3.71 -8.25 16.47
N GLY A 225 4.35 -7.67 15.45
CA GLY A 225 4.66 -6.24 15.38
C GLY A 225 3.47 -5.36 15.01
N GLY A 226 2.35 -5.94 14.52
CA GLY A 226 1.15 -5.21 14.18
C GLY A 226 1.37 -4.19 13.05
N PRO A 227 1.33 -2.86 13.31
CA PRO A 227 1.65 -1.83 12.30
C PRO A 227 3.05 -1.96 11.70
N LEU A 228 3.26 -1.39 10.51
CA LEU A 228 4.56 -1.41 9.83
C LEU A 228 5.68 -0.74 10.65
N ALA A 229 5.37 0.29 11.45
CA ALA A 229 6.33 0.90 12.36
C ALA A 229 6.81 -0.07 13.45
N GLY A 230 5.90 -0.86 14.06
CA GLY A 230 6.28 -1.86 15.05
C GLY A 230 7.09 -3.01 14.44
N LYS A 231 6.77 -3.41 13.21
CA LYS A 231 7.58 -4.38 12.45
C LYS A 231 8.98 -3.85 12.14
N LEU A 232 9.10 -2.56 11.84
CA LEU A 232 10.39 -1.91 11.65
C LEU A 232 11.23 -1.97 12.93
N ASP A 233 10.65 -1.70 14.10
CA ASP A 233 11.36 -1.81 15.38
C ASP A 233 11.87 -3.23 15.63
N MET A 234 11.06 -4.24 15.34
CA MET A 234 11.47 -5.66 15.41
C MET A 234 12.63 -5.97 14.46
N LEU A 235 12.56 -5.53 13.21
CA LEU A 235 13.63 -5.73 12.22
C LEU A 235 14.92 -5.02 12.66
N LEU A 236 14.83 -3.79 13.16
CA LEU A 236 16.00 -3.05 13.61
C LEU A 236 16.65 -3.67 14.85
N ALA A 237 15.86 -4.30 15.72
CA ALA A 237 16.41 -5.07 16.85
C ALA A 237 17.32 -6.23 16.37
N LEU A 238 17.04 -6.79 15.19
CA LEU A 238 17.84 -7.85 14.57
C LEU A 238 19.10 -7.34 13.84
N THR A 239 19.24 -6.03 13.64
CA THR A 239 20.39 -5.40 12.94
C THR A 239 21.52 -5.02 13.90
N GLY A 240 21.89 -5.91 14.83
CA GLY A 240 23.02 -5.72 15.74
C GLY A 240 24.36 -5.53 15.00
N ASP A 241 25.41 -5.10 15.69
CA ASP A 241 26.72 -4.83 15.05
C ASP A 241 27.45 -6.10 14.58
N ASP A 242 27.09 -7.24 15.14
CA ASP A 242 27.63 -8.58 14.88
C ASP A 242 26.76 -9.42 13.92
N VAL A 243 25.70 -8.84 13.35
CA VAL A 243 24.82 -9.54 12.41
C VAL A 243 25.58 -10.03 11.18
N GLU A 244 25.38 -11.29 10.79
CA GLU A 244 26.05 -11.84 9.60
C GLU A 244 25.59 -11.10 8.33
N PRO A 245 26.49 -10.87 7.34
CA PRO A 245 26.16 -10.15 6.12
C PRO A 245 24.95 -10.73 5.37
N ARG A 246 24.79 -12.06 5.37
CA ARG A 246 23.64 -12.72 4.75
C ARG A 246 22.33 -12.31 5.39
N HIS A 247 22.24 -12.33 6.72
CA HIS A 247 21.02 -11.93 7.43
C HIS A 247 20.75 -10.44 7.24
N LEU A 248 21.80 -9.60 7.25
CA LEU A 248 21.64 -8.17 7.03
C LEU A 248 21.04 -7.86 5.66
N VAL A 249 21.45 -8.57 4.60
CA VAL A 249 20.86 -8.42 3.26
C VAL A 249 19.37 -8.80 3.24
N LEU A 250 18.99 -9.88 3.93
CA LEU A 250 17.59 -10.31 4.03
C LEU A 250 16.75 -9.30 4.84
N LEU A 251 17.27 -8.82 5.97
CA LEU A 251 16.63 -7.83 6.81
C LEU A 251 16.48 -6.49 6.09
N ASP A 252 17.54 -6.00 5.43
CA ASP A 252 17.50 -4.79 4.60
C ASP A 252 16.39 -4.88 3.54
N GLY A 253 16.22 -6.04 2.92
CA GLY A 253 15.16 -6.26 1.95
C GLY A 253 13.75 -6.03 2.49
N VAL A 254 13.48 -6.41 3.74
CA VAL A 254 12.17 -6.18 4.40
C VAL A 254 12.07 -4.76 4.93
N ILE A 255 13.16 -4.18 5.43
CA ILE A 255 13.19 -2.77 5.85
C ILE A 255 12.92 -1.86 4.64
N ALA A 256 13.53 -2.14 3.49
CA ALA A 256 13.32 -1.41 2.25
C ALA A 256 11.86 -1.48 1.78
N ASP A 257 11.24 -2.65 1.91
CA ASP A 257 9.81 -2.83 1.63
C ASP A 257 8.92 -1.93 2.52
N ILE A 258 9.25 -1.79 3.81
CA ILE A 258 8.55 -0.87 4.73
C ILE A 258 8.79 0.59 4.32
N MET A 259 10.04 0.96 4.01
CA MET A 259 10.40 2.30 3.53
C MET A 259 9.72 2.66 2.21
N GLY A 260 9.21 1.66 1.47
CA GLY A 260 8.38 1.81 0.28
C GLY A 260 6.99 2.38 0.55
N SER A 261 6.46 2.32 1.78
CA SER A 261 5.18 2.99 2.13
C SER A 261 5.38 4.47 2.43
N ALA A 262 4.72 5.33 1.65
CA ALA A 262 4.77 6.77 1.86
C ALA A 262 4.11 7.19 3.18
N ASP A 263 3.06 6.48 3.58
CA ASP A 263 2.32 6.80 4.79
C ASP A 263 3.12 6.37 6.03
N THR A 264 3.79 5.22 6.00
CA THR A 264 4.70 4.82 7.08
C THR A 264 5.88 5.78 7.19
N VAL A 265 6.51 6.21 6.09
CA VAL A 265 7.61 7.19 6.18
C VAL A 265 7.11 8.52 6.74
N LYS A 266 5.92 9.00 6.36
CA LYS A 266 5.33 10.22 6.95
C LYS A 266 5.01 10.06 8.43
N GLU A 267 4.46 8.90 8.83
CA GLU A 267 4.20 8.57 10.24
C GLU A 267 5.51 8.64 11.04
N LEU A 268 6.58 8.02 10.54
CA LEU A 268 7.89 8.00 11.18
C LEU A 268 8.61 9.37 11.14
N LEU A 269 8.35 10.22 10.15
CA LEU A 269 8.85 11.59 10.10
C LEU A 269 8.15 12.50 11.13
N GLY A 270 6.97 12.13 11.60
CA GLY A 270 6.16 12.98 12.48
C GLY A 270 5.47 14.14 11.76
N ALA A 271 4.83 15.01 12.53
CA ALA A 271 4.04 16.13 12.00
C ALA A 271 4.94 17.23 11.43
N GLN A 272 5.11 17.24 10.11
CA GLN A 272 5.91 18.23 9.39
C GLN A 272 5.06 19.41 8.88
N PRO A 273 5.54 20.66 9.00
CA PRO A 273 4.77 21.85 8.63
C PRO A 273 4.59 22.03 7.12
N SER A 274 5.45 21.41 6.31
CA SER A 274 5.43 21.49 4.85
C SER A 274 6.09 20.27 4.22
N LEU A 275 5.89 20.07 2.91
CA LEU A 275 6.61 19.02 2.17
C LEU A 275 8.11 19.29 2.20
N HIS A 276 8.51 20.55 2.04
CA HIS A 276 9.90 20.99 2.16
C HIS A 276 10.55 20.57 3.48
N ALA A 277 9.90 20.85 4.62
CA ALA A 277 10.43 20.49 5.93
C ALA A 277 10.63 18.97 6.08
N GLY A 278 9.67 18.17 5.62
CA GLY A 278 9.80 16.71 5.66
C GLY A 278 10.90 16.16 4.74
N LEU A 279 11.05 16.71 3.53
CA LEU A 279 12.12 16.31 2.61
C LEU A 279 13.50 16.73 3.13
N GLY A 280 13.62 17.94 3.70
CA GLY A 280 14.83 18.42 4.35
C GLY A 280 15.24 17.53 5.51
N ALA A 281 14.31 17.24 6.43
CA ALA A 281 14.56 16.36 7.57
C ALA A 281 15.02 14.96 7.16
N LEU A 282 14.43 14.38 6.10
CA LEU A 282 14.87 13.09 5.57
C LEU A 282 16.24 13.16 4.91
N ALA A 283 16.53 14.20 4.13
CA ALA A 283 17.84 14.41 3.51
C ALA A 283 18.94 14.58 4.57
N ASP A 284 18.68 15.38 5.60
CA ASP A 284 19.60 15.61 6.70
C ASP A 284 19.85 14.34 7.50
N ALA A 285 18.81 13.54 7.78
CA ALA A 285 18.97 12.24 8.42
C ALA A 285 19.81 11.24 7.59
N LEU A 286 19.69 11.25 6.26
CA LEU A 286 20.50 10.42 5.36
C LEU A 286 21.98 10.82 5.30
N PHE A 287 22.32 11.99 5.83
CA PHE A 287 23.69 12.46 6.08
C PHE A 287 24.07 12.43 7.57
N ASP A 288 23.20 11.90 8.44
CA ASP A 288 23.32 11.91 9.90
C ASP A 288 23.59 13.32 10.49
N ARG A 289 22.96 14.34 9.90
CA ARG A 289 23.00 15.71 10.42
C ARG A 289 22.02 15.88 11.58
N ASP A 290 22.31 16.86 12.44
CA ASP A 290 21.44 17.18 13.56
C ASP A 290 20.06 17.67 13.08
N PRO A 291 18.98 17.18 13.70
CA PRO A 291 17.63 17.61 13.35
C PRO A 291 17.42 19.08 13.75
N ASP A 292 16.62 19.80 12.97
CA ASP A 292 16.16 21.13 13.35
C ASP A 292 15.29 21.04 14.62
N PRO A 293 15.68 21.67 15.74
CA PRO A 293 14.93 21.60 16.99
C PRO A 293 13.55 22.25 16.91
N ALA A 294 13.27 23.06 15.88
CA ALA A 294 11.96 23.66 15.64
C ALA A 294 10.96 22.70 14.97
N LEU A 295 11.43 21.56 14.42
CA LEU A 295 10.59 20.57 13.76
C LEU A 295 10.17 19.44 14.72
N ALA A 296 9.08 18.76 14.37
CA ALA A 296 8.69 17.56 15.10
C ALA A 296 9.80 16.50 15.00
N PRO A 297 10.12 15.81 16.11
CA PRO A 297 11.18 14.82 16.11
C PRO A 297 10.81 13.62 15.24
N MET A 298 11.77 13.20 14.42
CA MET A 298 11.71 11.94 13.68
C MET A 298 11.74 10.75 14.64
N ALA A 299 11.00 9.70 14.32
CA ALA A 299 11.04 8.43 15.05
C ALA A 299 12.48 7.86 15.09
N PRO A 300 12.93 7.33 16.25
CA PRO A 300 14.28 6.76 16.38
C PRO A 300 14.57 5.65 15.37
N SER A 301 13.56 4.87 14.99
CA SER A 301 13.69 3.79 14.01
C SER A 301 14.02 4.30 12.61
N LEU A 302 13.36 5.35 12.12
CA LEU A 302 13.72 5.95 10.83
C LEU A 302 15.12 6.59 10.87
N ARG A 303 15.49 7.24 11.98
CA ARG A 303 16.85 7.78 12.16
C ARG A 303 17.89 6.67 12.11
N ARG A 304 17.63 5.53 12.76
CA ARG A 304 18.51 4.36 12.72
C ARG A 304 18.62 3.77 11.31
N VAL A 305 17.53 3.68 10.54
CA VAL A 305 17.58 3.26 9.13
C VAL A 305 18.46 4.19 8.32
N CYS A 306 18.29 5.51 8.45
CA CYS A 306 19.08 6.49 7.70
C CYS A 306 20.58 6.39 8.04
N ARG A 307 20.92 6.19 9.31
CA ARG A 307 22.30 5.99 9.76
C ARG A 307 22.92 4.71 9.17
N LEU A 308 22.23 3.57 9.29
CA LEU A 308 22.71 2.30 8.72
C LEU A 308 22.82 2.37 7.18
N ALA A 309 21.93 3.12 6.52
CA ALA A 309 21.99 3.40 5.10
C ALA A 309 23.21 4.27 4.72
N LEU A 310 23.59 5.24 5.55
CA LEU A 310 24.80 6.05 5.37
C LEU A 310 26.06 5.20 5.55
N GLU A 311 26.07 4.31 6.54
CA GLU A 311 27.15 3.35 6.80
C GLU A 311 27.30 2.26 5.72
N GLY A 312 26.40 2.22 4.71
CA GLY A 312 26.42 1.21 3.65
C GLY A 312 25.88 -0.16 4.07
N ARG A 313 25.29 -0.27 5.27
CA ARG A 313 24.74 -1.51 5.84
C ARG A 313 23.35 -1.86 5.30
N LEU A 314 22.58 -0.85 4.87
CA LEU A 314 21.23 -1.01 4.31
C LEU A 314 21.10 -0.41 2.89
N PRO A 315 21.81 -0.96 1.88
CA PRO A 315 21.80 -0.41 0.53
C PRO A 315 20.43 -0.41 -0.16
N GLN A 316 19.58 -1.42 0.05
CA GLN A 316 18.24 -1.47 -0.53
C GLN A 316 17.33 -0.41 0.11
N SER A 317 17.37 -0.27 1.43
CA SER A 317 16.64 0.78 2.14
C SER A 317 17.10 2.18 1.70
N ARG A 318 18.41 2.38 1.52
CA ARG A 318 18.96 3.61 0.95
C ARG A 318 18.37 3.89 -0.43
N ALA A 319 18.38 2.92 -1.33
CA ALA A 319 17.85 3.09 -2.69
C ALA A 319 16.37 3.51 -2.67
N VAL A 320 15.54 2.88 -1.84
CA VAL A 320 14.11 3.20 -1.72
C VAL A 320 13.89 4.62 -1.17
N LEU A 321 14.64 5.04 -0.14
CA LEU A 321 14.54 6.39 0.42
C LEU A 321 14.99 7.47 -0.56
N LEU A 322 16.05 7.22 -1.32
CA LEU A 322 16.54 8.13 -2.37
C LEU A 322 15.52 8.28 -3.50
N GLU A 323 14.95 7.17 -3.96
CA GLU A 323 13.91 7.20 -4.98
C GLU A 323 12.66 7.94 -4.49
N ARG A 324 12.29 7.78 -3.21
CA ARG A 324 11.21 8.55 -2.59
C ARG A 324 11.47 10.04 -2.58
N LEU A 325 12.68 10.48 -2.18
CA LEU A 325 13.07 11.89 -2.22
C LEU A 325 12.96 12.41 -3.66
N ARG A 326 13.51 11.67 -4.63
CA ARG A 326 13.49 12.03 -6.04
C ARG A 326 12.07 12.17 -6.57
N GLN A 327 11.18 11.21 -6.31
CA GLN A 327 9.78 11.24 -6.74
C GLN A 327 9.01 12.41 -6.09
N SER A 328 9.25 12.68 -4.81
CA SER A 328 8.58 13.77 -4.08
C SER A 328 9.03 15.15 -4.58
N ILE A 329 10.32 15.29 -4.90
CA ILE A 329 10.89 16.49 -5.53
C ILE A 329 10.35 16.66 -6.96
N ALA A 330 10.29 15.58 -7.73
CA ALA A 330 9.73 15.59 -9.08
C ALA A 330 8.20 15.70 -9.11
N GLY A 331 7.49 15.50 -8.00
CA GLY A 331 6.04 15.62 -7.91
C GLY A 331 5.52 17.05 -8.10
N ASP A 332 4.23 17.18 -8.37
CA ASP A 332 3.57 18.47 -8.62
C ASP A 332 3.05 19.15 -7.35
N GLN A 333 3.10 18.47 -6.20
CA GLN A 333 2.67 19.07 -4.93
C GLN A 333 3.61 20.23 -4.55
N PRO A 334 3.08 21.42 -4.21
CA PRO A 334 3.91 22.54 -3.75
C PRO A 334 4.78 22.17 -2.55
N LEU A 335 5.98 22.74 -2.46
CA LEU A 335 6.91 22.51 -1.35
C LEU A 335 6.34 23.07 -0.03
N ASP A 336 5.68 24.22 -0.10
CA ASP A 336 4.82 24.74 0.95
C ASP A 336 3.47 25.16 0.33
N ARG A 337 2.37 24.62 0.85
CA ARG A 337 1.02 24.95 0.37
C ARG A 337 0.58 26.34 0.79
N ARG A 338 1.17 26.92 1.85
CA ARG A 338 0.79 28.21 2.42
C ARG A 338 1.37 29.37 1.62
N ASP A 339 2.52 29.16 0.97
CA ASP A 339 3.18 30.18 0.17
C ASP A 339 3.87 29.58 -1.06
N ALA A 340 3.17 29.60 -2.20
CA ALA A 340 3.72 29.12 -3.47
C ALA A 340 4.78 30.07 -4.07
N LYS A 341 4.92 31.31 -3.57
CA LYS A 341 5.90 32.28 -4.11
C LYS A 341 7.33 31.93 -3.70
N VAL A 342 7.51 31.23 -2.59
CA VAL A 342 8.82 30.81 -2.10
C VAL A 342 9.30 29.49 -2.70
N GLU A 343 8.55 28.86 -3.60
CA GLU A 343 8.88 27.55 -4.21
C GLU A 343 10.31 27.51 -4.79
N ALA A 344 10.75 28.55 -5.49
CA ALA A 344 12.11 28.63 -6.01
C ALA A 344 13.16 28.64 -4.89
N VAL A 345 12.95 29.44 -3.85
CA VAL A 345 13.86 29.53 -2.69
C VAL A 345 13.95 28.19 -1.97
N LEU A 346 12.79 27.57 -1.69
CA LEU A 346 12.72 26.26 -1.04
C LEU A 346 13.35 25.14 -1.87
N THR A 347 13.30 25.24 -3.20
CA THR A 347 13.96 24.26 -4.08
C THR A 347 15.49 24.42 -4.06
N HIS A 348 16.01 25.64 -3.98
CA HIS A 348 17.45 25.87 -3.82
C HIS A 348 17.94 25.41 -2.44
N ASP A 349 17.19 25.70 -1.37
CA ASP A 349 17.52 25.20 -0.03
C ASP A 349 17.58 23.66 0.01
N LEU A 350 16.60 22.97 -0.61
CA LEU A 350 16.66 21.51 -0.76
C LEU A 350 17.88 21.05 -1.56
N ALA A 351 18.23 21.75 -2.65
CA ALA A 351 19.40 21.41 -3.45
C ALA A 351 20.69 21.52 -2.62
N ASP A 352 20.80 22.51 -1.75
CA ASP A 352 21.96 22.68 -0.88
C ASP A 352 21.97 21.65 0.25
N ARG A 353 20.82 21.32 0.85
CA ARG A 353 20.72 20.22 1.83
C ARG A 353 21.07 18.87 1.22
N LEU A 354 20.77 18.65 -0.06
CA LEU A 354 21.09 17.39 -0.74
C LEU A 354 22.58 17.24 -1.08
N LYS A 355 23.39 18.30 -0.97
CA LYS A 355 24.84 18.20 -1.20
C LYS A 355 25.54 17.63 0.03
N GLY A 356 26.39 16.62 -0.20
CA GLY A 356 27.31 16.09 0.79
C GLY A 356 28.47 17.05 1.08
N ALA A 357 29.29 16.71 2.09
CA ALA A 357 30.49 17.48 2.42
C ALA A 357 31.56 17.46 1.29
N ASP A 358 31.51 16.43 0.43
CA ASP A 358 32.30 16.28 -0.78
C ASP A 358 31.75 17.07 -1.98
N GLY A 359 30.63 17.77 -1.80
CA GLY A 359 29.91 18.49 -2.85
C GLY A 359 29.06 17.60 -3.76
N ALA A 360 29.05 16.28 -3.56
CA ALA A 360 28.24 15.36 -4.36
C ALA A 360 26.76 15.43 -3.96
N THR A 361 25.87 15.43 -4.94
CA THR A 361 24.43 15.42 -4.69
C THR A 361 23.97 14.02 -4.25
N LEU A 362 23.23 13.94 -3.16
CA LEU A 362 22.57 12.73 -2.69
C LEU A 362 21.62 12.18 -3.78
N GLY A 363 21.83 10.94 -4.22
CA GLY A 363 21.08 10.35 -5.34
C GLY A 363 21.59 10.75 -6.75
N GLY A 364 22.68 11.52 -6.83
CA GLY A 364 23.41 11.84 -8.05
C GLY A 364 22.58 12.56 -9.11
N THR A 365 22.93 12.33 -10.37
CA THR A 365 22.34 13.02 -11.54
C THR A 365 20.82 12.90 -11.65
N ALA A 366 20.23 11.82 -11.13
CA ALA A 366 18.79 11.62 -11.17
C ALA A 366 18.07 12.59 -10.22
N MET A 367 18.70 12.92 -9.08
CA MET A 367 18.22 13.90 -8.13
C MET A 367 18.38 15.33 -8.67
N GLU A 368 19.53 15.64 -9.28
CA GLU A 368 19.79 16.93 -9.92
C GLU A 368 18.75 17.24 -11.00
N LYS A 369 18.47 16.27 -11.88
CA LYS A 369 17.42 16.39 -12.91
C LYS A 369 16.02 16.60 -12.29
N ALA A 370 15.74 16.02 -11.14
CA ALA A 370 14.45 16.22 -10.47
C ALA A 370 14.31 17.66 -9.95
N LEU A 371 15.37 18.22 -9.35
CA LEU A 371 15.43 19.61 -8.90
C LEU A 371 15.30 20.59 -10.08
N GLU A 372 16.05 20.36 -11.16
CA GLU A 372 16.00 21.18 -12.38
C GLU A 372 14.60 21.20 -12.99
N ARG A 373 13.97 20.03 -13.14
CA ARG A 373 12.60 19.91 -13.66
C ARG A 373 11.61 20.67 -12.78
N ARG A 374 11.78 20.62 -11.45
CA ARG A 374 10.93 21.36 -10.52
C ARG A 374 11.08 22.87 -10.70
N LEU A 375 12.31 23.38 -10.75
CA LEU A 375 12.61 24.80 -11.00
C LEU A 375 12.06 25.27 -12.35
N LEU A 376 12.22 24.45 -13.39
CA LEU A 376 11.70 24.72 -14.73
C LEU A 376 10.18 24.88 -14.69
N ARG A 377 9.44 23.93 -14.09
CA ARG A 377 7.98 24.01 -13.95
C ARG A 377 7.55 25.26 -13.17
N HIS A 378 8.26 25.61 -12.11
CA HIS A 378 7.97 26.83 -11.35
C HIS A 378 8.14 28.09 -12.22
N ARG A 379 9.25 28.21 -12.96
CA ARG A 379 9.48 29.33 -13.90
C ARG A 379 8.39 29.43 -14.96
N GLN A 380 7.99 28.30 -15.53
CA GLN A 380 6.88 28.26 -16.50
C GLN A 380 5.56 28.72 -15.87
N SER A 381 5.28 28.31 -14.63
CA SER A 381 4.08 28.75 -13.90
C SER A 381 4.07 30.27 -13.69
N VAL A 382 5.20 30.84 -13.26
CA VAL A 382 5.35 32.30 -13.06
C VAL A 382 5.13 33.07 -14.37
N LEU A 383 5.74 32.62 -15.47
CA LEU A 383 5.58 33.26 -16.78
C LEU A 383 4.14 33.18 -17.30
N ARG A 384 3.48 32.04 -17.13
CA ARG A 384 2.06 31.89 -17.49
C ARG A 384 1.17 32.81 -16.65
N ALA A 385 1.45 32.96 -15.37
CA ALA A 385 0.73 33.92 -14.51
C ALA A 385 0.92 35.38 -14.95
N GLN A 386 2.01 35.69 -15.67
CA GLN A 386 2.28 37.01 -16.26
C GLN A 386 1.75 37.16 -17.70
N GLY A 387 1.03 36.16 -18.22
CA GLY A 387 0.50 36.14 -19.59
C GLY A 387 1.53 35.77 -20.68
N MET A 388 2.75 35.37 -20.30
CA MET A 388 3.85 35.06 -21.22
C MET A 388 3.85 33.58 -21.62
N HIS A 389 2.74 33.10 -22.20
CA HIS A 389 2.55 31.67 -22.54
C HIS A 389 3.60 31.14 -23.54
N ASP A 390 3.85 31.87 -24.63
CA ASP A 390 4.82 31.46 -25.66
C ASP A 390 6.25 31.29 -25.11
N ILE A 391 6.62 32.13 -24.15
CA ILE A 391 7.95 32.09 -23.53
C ILE A 391 8.03 30.91 -22.55
N ALA A 392 6.97 30.66 -21.78
CA ALA A 392 6.89 29.51 -20.90
C ALA A 392 7.02 28.18 -21.67
N ASP A 393 6.40 28.06 -22.84
CA ASP A 393 6.43 26.83 -23.63
C ASP A 393 7.80 26.58 -24.28
N ARG A 394 8.49 27.64 -24.71
CA ARG A 394 9.86 27.54 -25.28
C ARG A 394 10.92 27.11 -24.27
N LEU A 395 10.69 27.30 -22.97
CA LEU A 395 11.64 26.90 -21.93
C LEU A 395 11.83 25.37 -21.82
N ALA A 396 10.88 24.56 -22.29
CA ALA A 396 11.00 23.09 -22.26
C ALA A 396 11.79 22.51 -23.44
N GLY A 397 12.05 23.31 -24.48
CA GLY A 397 12.71 22.90 -25.73
C GLY A 397 14.22 23.21 -25.79
N ARG A 398 14.82 23.61 -24.68
CA ARG A 398 16.27 23.81 -24.49
C ARG A 398 16.71 22.94 -23.33
#